data_AF-A0A2D7VY98-F1
#
_entry.id   AF-A0A2D7VY98-F1
#
_cell.length_a   1.000
_cell.length_b   1.000
_cell.length_c   1.000
_cell.angle_alpha   90.00
_cell.angle_beta   90.00
_cell.angle_gamma   90.00
#
_symmetry.space_group_name_H-M   'P 1'
#
loop_
_entity.id
_entity.type
_entity.pdbx_description
1 polymer ?
#
loop_
_entity_poly.entity_id
_entity_poly.type
_entity_poly.pdbx_seq_one_letter_code
_entity_poly.pdbx_strand_id
1 'polypeptide(L)' 'MGLHLETYTGNFIYLDEDLIETMDRNEIVWHLEQRGTACYDDESTELLRECLLADYRGE' A
#
# COMPACT_ATOMS: atom_id res chain seq x y z
N MET A 1 -14.67 -7.31 0.83
CA MET A 1 -13.80 -8.24 0.06
C MET A 1 -12.39 -7.86 0.47
N GLY A 2 -11.66 -8.74 1.15
CA GLY A 2 -10.34 -8.38 1.67
C GLY A 2 -9.34 -8.24 0.51
N LEU A 3 -8.60 -7.14 0.50
CA LEU A 3 -7.52 -6.91 -0.45
C LEU A 3 -6.24 -7.57 0.08
N HIS A 4 -5.34 -7.99 -0.81
CA HIS A 4 -4.06 -8.61 -0.40
C HIS A 4 -2.87 -8.04 -1.18
N LEU A 5 -1.75 -7.87 -0.48
CA LEU A 5 -0.47 -7.41 -1.01
C LEU A 5 0.57 -8.51 -0.86
N GLU A 6 1.19 -8.91 -1.96
CA GLU A 6 2.37 -9.76 -1.94
C GLU A 6 3.62 -8.92 -1.67
N THR A 7 4.33 -9.24 -0.59
CA THR A 7 5.58 -8.58 -0.21
C THR A 7 6.76 -9.20 -0.95
N TYR A 8 7.87 -8.46 -1.05
CA TYR A 8 9.12 -8.98 -1.67
C TYR A 8 9.68 -10.23 -0.97
N THR A 9 9.23 -10.51 0.26
CA THR A 9 9.62 -11.69 1.04
C THR A 9 8.75 -12.93 0.75
N GLY A 10 7.72 -12.81 -0.10
CA GLY A 10 6.75 -13.86 -0.38
C GLY A 10 5.65 -14.02 0.69
N ASN A 11 5.51 -13.05 1.60
CA ASN A 11 4.40 -12.98 2.55
C ASN A 11 3.23 -12.17 1.95
N PHE A 12 2.01 -12.48 2.40
CA PHE A 12 0.79 -11.77 2.02
C PHE A 12 0.27 -10.93 3.19
N ILE A 13 0.05 -9.64 2.95
CA ILE A 13 -0.58 -8.74 3.91
C ILE A 13 -2.02 -8.51 3.45
N TYR A 14 -2.97 -8.72 4.34
CA TYR A 14 -4.39 -8.51 4.06
C TYR A 14 -4.84 -7.20 4.71
N LEU A 15 -5.42 -6.31 3.91
CA LEU A 15 -6.00 -5.06 4.37
C LEU A 15 -7.41 -4.90 3.81
N ASP A 16 -8.24 -4.16 4.54
CA ASP A 16 -9.54 -3.73 4.04
C ASP A 16 -9.41 -2.36 3.36
N GLU A 17 -10.25 -2.10 2.36
CA GLU A 17 -10.19 -0.85 1.59
C GLU A 17 -10.42 0.37 2.50
N ASP A 18 -11.40 0.27 3.40
CA ASP A 18 -11.75 1.30 4.40
C ASP A 18 -10.58 1.62 5.34
N LEU A 19 -9.74 0.62 5.63
CA LEU A 19 -8.53 0.81 6.44
C LEU A 19 -7.46 1.59 5.66
N ILE A 20 -7.29 1.31 4.36
CA ILE A 20 -6.34 2.04 3.50
C ILE A 20 -6.76 3.51 3.33
N GLU A 21 -8.06 3.77 3.25
CA GLU A 21 -8.59 5.13 3.17
C GLU A 21 -8.34 5.96 4.43
N THR A 22 -8.34 5.31 5.59
CA THR A 22 -8.13 5.95 6.90
C THR A 22 -6.66 5.98 7.34
N MET A 23 -5.78 5.24 6.66
CA MET A 23 -4.34 5.19 6.98
C MET A 23 -3.64 6.53 6.83
N ASP A 24 -2.71 6.78 7.74
CA ASP A 24 -1.75 7.88 7.69
C ASP A 24 -0.65 7.63 6.64
N ARG A 25 -0.03 8.71 6.17
CA ARG A 25 1.04 8.67 5.15
C ARG A 25 2.13 7.64 5.48
N ASN A 26 2.58 7.61 6.74
CA ASN A 26 3.65 6.70 7.16
C ASN A 26 3.25 5.22 7.03
N GLU A 27 1.98 4.90 7.31
CA GLU A 27 1.49 3.52 7.16
C GLU A 27 1.41 3.13 5.68
N ILE A 28 0.91 4.04 4.84
CA ILE A 28 0.82 3.83 3.39
C ILE A 28 2.22 3.57 2.82
N VAL A 29 3.19 4.43 3.15
CA VAL A 29 4.58 4.29 2.70
C VAL A 29 5.17 2.96 3.19
N TRP A 30 4.97 2.63 4.47
CA TRP A 30 5.49 1.37 5.02
C TRP A 30 4.98 0.14 4.25
N HIS A 31 3.70 0.13 3.88
CA HIS A 31 3.10 -0.95 3.08
C HIS A 31 3.66 -1.00 1.66
N LEU A 32 3.78 0.14 1.00
CA LEU A 32 4.37 0.22 -0.34
C LEU A 32 5.85 -0.22 -0.33
N GLU A 33 6.60 0.11 0.73
CA GLU A 33 7.98 -0.35 0.90
C GLU A 33 8.06 -1.88 1.07
N GLN A 34 7.01 -2.55 1.55
CA GLN A 34 6.97 -4.02 1.62
C GLN A 34 6.94 -4.70 0.23
N ARG A 35 6.63 -3.98 -0.86
CA ARG A 35 6.78 -4.51 -2.24
C ARG A 35 8.22 -4.49 -2.75
N GLY A 36 9.09 -3.70 -2.13
CA GLY A 36 10.49 -3.60 -2.49
C GLY A 36 10.85 -2.30 -3.20
N THR A 37 11.54 -1.43 -2.46
CA THR A 37 12.47 -0.39 -2.97
C THR A 37 11.90 0.80 -3.73
N ALA A 38 10.62 1.13 -3.58
CA ALA A 38 10.13 2.43 -4.01
C ALA A 38 10.30 3.45 -2.88
N CYS A 39 10.95 4.58 -3.17
CA CYS A 39 11.16 5.68 -2.25
C CYS A 39 10.14 6.77 -2.58
N TYR A 40 9.22 7.02 -1.64
CA TYR A 40 8.02 7.85 -1.81
C TYR A 40 8.17 9.23 -1.15
N ASP A 41 9.37 9.82 -1.28
CA ASP A 41 9.77 11.00 -0.52
C ASP A 41 9.07 12.28 -1.01
N ASP A 42 8.80 12.39 -2.32
CA ASP A 42 8.28 13.60 -2.96
C ASP A 42 6.78 13.49 -3.35
N GLU A 43 6.20 12.30 -3.31
CA GLU A 43 4.79 12.08 -3.67
C GLU A 43 3.79 12.57 -2.61
N SER A 44 2.63 13.06 -3.06
CA SER A 44 1.51 13.41 -2.20
C SER A 44 0.88 12.18 -1.55
N THR A 45 0.40 12.31 -0.30
CA THR A 45 -0.27 11.22 0.42
C THR A 45 -1.46 10.63 -0.34
N GLU A 46 -2.22 11.45 -1.06
CA GLU A 46 -3.32 11.00 -1.91
C GLU A 46 -2.84 10.06 -3.03
N LEU A 47 -1.75 10.43 -3.71
CA LEU A 47 -1.18 9.65 -4.80
C LEU A 47 -0.61 8.31 -4.31
N LEU A 48 -0.01 8.31 -3.11
CA LEU A 48 0.44 7.09 -2.43
C LEU A 48 -0.71 6.16 -2.08
N ARG A 49 -1.83 6.73 -1.61
CA ARG A 49 -3.03 5.96 -1.27
C ARG A 49 -3.63 5.33 -2.52
N GLU A 50 -3.75 6.08 -3.61
CA GLU A 50 -4.24 5.54 -4.88
C GLU A 50 -3.33 4.43 -5.41
N CYS A 51 -2.01 4.62 -5.30
CA CYS A 51 -1.03 3.62 -5.70
C CYS A 51 -1.19 2.34 -4.87
N LEU A 52 -1.30 2.47 -3.54
CA LEU A 52 -1.53 1.35 -2.63
C LEU A 52 -2.85 0.63 -2.91
N LEU A 53 -3.94 1.36 -3.20
CA LEU A 53 -5.23 0.77 -3.55
C LEU A 53 -5.17 -0.01 -4.87
N ALA A 54 -4.53 0.54 -5.90
CA ALA A 54 -4.33 -0.14 -7.17
C ALA A 54 -3.53 -1.45 -6.97
N ASP A 55 -2.48 -1.36 -6.16
CA ASP A 55 -1.63 -2.48 -5.72
C ASP A 55 -2.45 -3.65 -5.14
N TYR A 56 -3.29 -3.30 -4.17
CA TYR A 56 -4.12 -4.21 -3.41
C TYR A 56 -5.32 -4.74 -4.21
N ARG A 57 -5.79 -3.99 -5.22
CA ARG A 57 -6.82 -4.44 -6.19
C ARG A 57 -6.26 -5.41 -7.24
N GLY A 58 -4.94 -5.43 -7.44
CA GLY A 58 -4.29 -6.25 -8.45
C GLY A 58 -4.47 -5.72 -9.88
N GLU A 59 -4.63 -4.40 -10.04
CA GLU A 59 -4.63 -3.73 -11.35
C GLU A 59 -3.22 -3.39 -11.85
#